data_AF-A0A1V5NLH5-F1
#
_entry.id   AF-A0A1V5NLH5-F1
#
_cell.length_a   1.000
_cell.length_b   1.000
_cell.length_c   1.000
_cell.angle_alpha   90.00
_cell.angle_beta   90.00
_cell.angle_gamma   90.00
#
_symmetry.space_group_name_H-M   'P 1'
#
loop_
_entity.id
_entity.type
_entity.pdbx_description
1 polymer ?
#
loop_
_entity_poly.entity_id
_entity_poly.type
_entity_poly.pdbx_seq_one_letter_code
_entity_poly.pdbx_strand_id
1 'polypeptide(L)'
;MKDLAAYKEKADLLKALAHPTRLCIVHGLIENDCNVNGIIECLQMPQSTVSQQLAVLRNKGIIEGRRSGTVICYSVVNSEARRLVTMLMNNE
;
A
#
# COMPACT_ATOMS: atom_id res chain seq x y z
N MET A 1 15.92 -5.47 26.99
CA MET A 1 15.01 -4.36 26.64
C MET A 1 14.79 -4.45 25.14
N LYS A 2 13.55 -4.54 24.64
CA LYS A 2 13.32 -4.57 23.18
C LYS A 2 13.90 -3.29 22.59
N ASP A 3 14.62 -3.43 21.48
CA ASP A 3 15.31 -2.34 20.80
C ASP A 3 14.33 -1.23 20.40
N LEU A 4 14.60 0.02 20.80
CA LEU A 4 13.80 1.19 20.42
C LEU A 4 13.74 1.35 18.90
N ALA A 5 14.78 0.90 18.18
CA ALA A 5 14.81 0.89 16.73
C ALA A 5 13.68 0.03 16.15
N ALA A 6 13.42 -1.15 16.73
CA ALA A 6 12.33 -2.02 16.29
C ALA A 6 10.96 -1.35 16.47
N TYR A 7 10.73 -0.67 17.59
CA TYR A 7 9.48 0.09 17.80
C TYR A 7 9.33 1.25 16.81
N LYS A 8 10.42 1.96 16.50
CA LYS A 8 10.42 3.03 15.52
C LYS A 8 10.06 2.52 14.12
N GLU A 9 10.64 1.39 13.70
CA GLU A 9 10.34 0.77 12.42
C GLU A 9 8.85 0.38 12.32
N LYS A 10 8.30 -0.28 13.34
CA LYS A 10 6.86 -0.61 13.37
C LYS A 10 5.99 0.65 13.35
N ALA A 11 6.34 1.68 14.12
CA ALA A 11 5.59 2.93 14.12
C ALA A 11 5.63 3.63 12.75
N ASP A 12 6.76 3.59 12.05
CA ASP A 12 6.89 4.16 10.71
C ASP A 12 6.09 3.39 9.67
N LEU A 13 6.01 2.05 9.77
CA LEU A 13 5.12 1.23 8.95
C LEU A 13 3.64 1.60 9.22
N LEU A 14 3.24 1.67 10.48
CA LEU A 14 1.87 2.05 10.84
C LEU A 14 1.50 3.46 10.36
N LYS A 15 2.41 4.44 10.50
CA LYS A 15 2.23 5.79 9.95
C LYS A 15 2.11 5.80 8.42
N ALA A 16 2.82 4.90 7.74
CA ALA A 16 2.73 4.74 6.30
C ALA A 16 1.38 4.12 5.87
N LEU A 17 0.76 3.30 6.72
CA LEU A 17 -0.54 2.68 6.44
C LEU A 17 -1.73 3.49 6.94
N ALA A 18 -1.59 4.32 7.98
CA ALA A 18 -2.67 5.08 8.62
C ALA A 18 -3.19 6.24 7.75
N HIS A 19 -3.82 5.91 6.62
CA HIS A 19 -4.55 6.82 5.74
C HIS A 19 -5.54 6.00 4.91
N PRO A 20 -6.80 6.44 4.76
CA PRO A 20 -7.85 5.66 4.10
C PRO A 20 -7.46 5.23 2.68
N THR A 21 -6.99 6.17 1.85
CA THR A 21 -6.54 5.86 0.48
C THR A 21 -5.39 4.85 0.42
N ARG A 22 -4.44 4.91 1.37
CA ARG A 22 -3.29 3.99 1.36
C ARG A 22 -3.72 2.58 1.78
N LEU A 23 -4.62 2.45 2.75
CA LEU A 23 -5.21 1.17 3.11
C LEU A 23 -5.98 0.56 1.93
N CYS A 24 -6.82 1.35 1.26
CA CYS A 24 -7.56 0.88 0.08
C CYS A 24 -6.63 0.43 -1.05
N ILE A 25 -5.59 1.20 -1.37
CA ILE A 25 -4.59 0.80 -2.38
C ILE A 25 -3.91 -0.52 -1.98
N VAL A 26 -3.41 -0.62 -0.74
CA VAL A 26 -2.69 -1.83 -0.31
C VAL A 26 -3.62 -3.03 -0.27
N HIS A 27 -4.86 -2.88 0.21
CA HIS A 27 -5.86 -3.95 0.21
C HIS A 27 -6.19 -4.41 -1.21
N GLY A 28 -6.52 -3.50 -2.13
CA GLY A 28 -6.83 -3.85 -3.52
C GLY A 28 -5.65 -4.52 -4.24
N LEU A 29 -4.41 -4.09 -3.97
CA LEU A 29 -3.20 -4.75 -4.50
C LEU A 29 -2.94 -6.12 -3.86
N ILE A 30 -3.41 -6.39 -2.65
CA ILE A 30 -3.31 -7.73 -2.04
C ILE A 30 -4.24 -8.72 -2.75
N GLU A 31 -5.44 -8.27 -3.12
CA GLU A 31 -6.44 -9.07 -3.83
C GLU A 31 -6.10 -9.26 -5.31
N ASN A 32 -5.66 -8.19 -5.98
CA ASN A 32 -5.37 -8.19 -7.41
C ASN A 32 -4.14 -7.31 -7.72
N ASP A 33 -2.98 -7.95 -7.86
CA ASP A 33 -1.76 -7.29 -8.32
C ASP A 33 -2.00 -6.57 -9.67
N CYS A 34 -1.29 -5.46 -9.88
CA CYS A 34 -1.39 -4.61 -11.09
C CYS A 34 -2.74 -3.90 -11.32
N ASN A 35 -3.78 -4.10 -10.50
CA ASN A 35 -5.08 -3.42 -10.71
C ASN A 35 -5.15 -2.00 -10.13
N VAL A 36 -4.24 -1.11 -10.54
CA VAL A 36 -4.27 0.30 -10.07
C VAL A 36 -5.46 1.06 -10.64
N ASN A 37 -5.88 0.76 -11.86
CA ASN A 37 -7.00 1.44 -12.50
C ASN A 37 -8.34 1.12 -11.79
N GLY A 38 -8.59 -0.14 -11.43
CA GLY A 38 -9.77 -0.51 -10.64
C GLY A 38 -9.78 0.13 -9.25
N ILE A 39 -8.59 0.31 -8.64
CA ILE A 39 -8.44 1.04 -7.38
C ILE A 39 -8.74 2.55 -7.56
N ILE A 40 -8.26 3.18 -8.63
CA ILE A 40 -8.53 4.60 -8.93
C ILE A 40 -10.03 4.83 -9.14
N GLU A 41 -10.68 3.97 -9.92
CA GLU A 41 -12.12 4.04 -10.20
C GLU A 41 -12.95 3.83 -8.92
N CYS A 42 -12.57 2.86 -8.08
CA CYS A 42 -13.24 2.59 -6.82
C CYS A 42 -13.12 3.76 -5.83
N LEU A 43 -11.97 4.43 -5.81
CA LEU A 43 -11.71 5.54 -4.88
C LEU A 43 -12.36 6.87 -5.29
N GLN A 44 -12.80 7.02 -6.55
CA GLN A 44 -13.31 8.29 -7.09
C GLN A 44 -12.38 9.49 -6.83
N MET A 45 -11.06 9.25 -6.84
CA MET A 45 -10.04 10.25 -6.55
C MET A 45 -9.33 10.71 -7.83
N PRO A 46 -8.83 11.97 -7.88
CA PRO A 46 -7.97 12.41 -8.97
C PRO A 46 -6.72 11.52 -9.10
N GLN A 47 -6.33 11.21 -10.32
CA GLN A 47 -5.15 10.38 -10.63
C GLN A 47 -3.86 10.93 -10.01
N SER A 48 -3.71 12.25 -9.93
CA SER A 48 -2.57 12.91 -9.28
C SER A 48 -2.49 12.57 -7.79
N THR A 49 -3.62 12.56 -7.09
CA THR A 49 -3.69 12.19 -5.67
C THR A 49 -3.33 10.73 -5.46
N VAL A 50 -3.83 9.81 -6.31
CA VAL A 50 -3.48 8.39 -6.21
C VAL A 50 -1.99 8.17 -6.49
N SER A 51 -1.43 8.86 -7.48
CA SER A 51 0.00 8.80 -7.80
C SER A 51 0.87 9.26 -6.62
N GLN A 52 0.44 10.30 -5.90
CA GLN A 52 1.12 10.74 -4.68
C GLN A 52 1.10 9.67 -3.59
N GLN A 53 -0.05 9.01 -3.36
CA GLN A 53 -0.15 7.95 -2.36
C GLN A 53 0.69 6.71 -2.73
N LEU A 54 0.71 6.33 -4.02
CA LEU A 54 1.57 5.27 -4.54
C LEU A 54 3.06 5.60 -4.32
N ALA A 55 3.47 6.84 -4.56
CA ALA A 55 4.84 7.28 -4.30
C ALA A 55 5.22 7.17 -2.82
N VAL A 56 4.33 7.55 -1.90
CA VAL A 56 4.55 7.40 -0.46
C VAL A 56 4.72 5.93 -0.07
N LEU A 57 3.83 5.05 -0.54
CA LEU A 57 3.90 3.61 -0.26
C LEU A 57 5.17 2.97 -0.84
N ARG A 58 5.57 3.36 -2.05
CA ARG A 58 6.80 2.89 -2.71
C ARG A 58 8.05 3.36 -1.96
N ASN A 59 8.11 4.63 -1.58
CA ASN A 59 9.24 5.19 -0.82
C ASN A 59 9.37 4.55 0.57
N LYS A 60 8.29 4.02 1.13
CA LYS A 60 8.28 3.25 2.38
C LYS A 60 8.54 1.76 2.19
N GLY A 61 8.81 1.31 0.97
CA GLY A 61 9.09 -0.10 0.66
C GLY A 61 7.90 -1.03 0.87
N ILE A 62 6.67 -0.50 0.89
CA ILE A 62 5.45 -1.31 1.06
C ILE A 62 5.05 -1.97 -0.26
N ILE A 63 5.18 -1.21 -1.35
CA ILE A 63 4.87 -1.65 -2.71
C ILE A 63 6.08 -1.49 -3.61
N GLU A 64 6.13 -2.30 -4.67
CA GLU A 64 7.02 -2.07 -5.80
C GLU A 64 6.22 -1.77 -7.06
N GLY A 65 6.86 -1.10 -8.02
CA GLY A 65 6.28 -0.81 -9.34
C GLY A 65 7.17 -1.39 -10.42
N ARG A 66 6.60 -2.22 -11.30
CA ARG A 66 7.26 -2.80 -12.47
C ARG A 66 6.61 -2.27 -13.75
N ARG A 67 7.43 -1.84 -14.70
CA ARG A 67 6.93 -1.41 -16.02
C ARG A 67 6.47 -2.64 -16.81
N SER A 68 5.23 -2.61 -17.28
CA SER A 68 4.64 -3.62 -18.16
C SER A 68 4.14 -2.91 -19.42
N GLY A 69 4.98 -2.88 -20.46
CA GLY A 69 4.72 -2.10 -21.67
C GLY A 69 4.62 -0.59 -21.38
N THR A 70 3.44 -0.02 -21.62
CA THR A 70 3.15 1.41 -21.42
C THR A 70 2.65 1.74 -20.01
N VAL A 71 2.32 0.75 -19.19
CA VAL A 71 1.76 0.94 -17.84
C VAL A 71 2.74 0.51 -16.75
N ILE A 72 2.52 0.99 -15.52
CA ILE A 72 3.25 0.52 -14.33
C ILE A 72 2.30 -0.36 -13.52
N CYS A 73 2.67 -1.63 -13.37
CA CYS A 73 2.03 -2.56 -12.45
C CYS A 73 2.63 -2.40 -11.06
N TYR A 74 1.78 -2.34 -10.03
CA TYR A 74 2.23 -2.34 -8.64
C TYR A 74 1.85 -3.65 -7.94
N SER A 75 2.63 -4.03 -6.93
CA SER A 75 2.38 -5.18 -6.06
C SER A 75 2.86 -4.90 -4.64
N VAL A 76 2.23 -5.53 -3.65
CA VAL A 76 2.63 -5.40 -2.22
C VAL A 76 3.76 -6.36 -1.91
N VAL A 77 4.93 -5.81 -1.58
CA VAL A 77 6.18 -6.57 -1.31
C VAL A 77 6.50 -6.67 0.18
N ASN A 78 5.96 -5.79 1.00
CA ASN A 78 6.15 -5.85 2.45
C ASN A 78 5.18 -6.86 3.09
N SER A 79 5.72 -7.97 3.57
CA SER A 79 4.94 -9.08 4.15
C SER A 79 4.20 -8.69 5.43
N GLU A 80 4.76 -7.81 6.26
CA GLU A 80 4.08 -7.32 7.45
C GLU A 80 2.93 -6.37 7.12
N ALA A 81 3.13 -5.47 6.16
CA ALA A 81 2.06 -4.61 5.65
C ALA A 81 0.89 -5.45 5.11
N ARG A 82 1.20 -6.48 4.31
CA ARG A 82 0.21 -7.45 3.81
C ARG A 82 -0.56 -8.08 4.97
N ARG A 83 0.15 -8.64 5.95
CA ARG A 83 -0.47 -9.31 7.11
C ARG A 83 -1.37 -8.36 7.91
N LEU A 84 -0.91 -7.14 8.19
CA LEU A 84 -1.69 -6.15 8.95
C LEU A 84 -2.96 -5.74 8.21
N VAL A 85 -2.85 -5.40 6.92
CA VAL A 85 -4.01 -4.96 6.13
C VAL A 85 -5.01 -6.11 5.96
N THR A 86 -4.56 -7.33 5.68
CA THR A 86 -5.43 -8.51 5.65
C THR A 86 -6.14 -8.72 6.98
N MET A 87 -5.44 -8.63 8.12
CA MET A 87 -6.06 -8.76 9.45
C MET A 87 -7.13 -7.70 9.74
N LEU A 88 -6.92 -6.46 9.29
CA LEU A 88 -7.86 -5.37 9.53
C LEU A 88 -9.13 -5.48 8.67
N MET A 89 -9.01 -6.05 7.47
CA MET A 89 -10.08 -6.06 6.47
C MET A 89 -10.84 -7.39 6.42
N ASN A 90 -10.32 -8.49 6.99
CA ASN A 90 -10.96 -9.81 7.02
C ASN A 90 -12.11 -9.95 8.06
N ASN A 91 -12.90 -8.91 8.28
CA ASN A 91 -14.07 -8.96 9.17
C ASN A 91 -15.37 -8.84 8.37
N GLU A 92 -15.61 -9.80 7.48
CA GLU A 92 -16.95 -10.17 7.00
C GLU A 92 -17.30 -11.59 7.48
#